data_AF-A0A1Y0VSP1-F1
#
_entry.id   AF-A0A1Y0VSP1-F1
#
_cell.length_a   1.000
_cell.length_b   1.000
_cell.length_c   1.000
_cell.angle_alpha   90.00
_cell.angle_beta   90.00
_cell.angle_gamma   90.00
#
_symmetry.space_group_name_H-M   'P 1'
#
loop_
_entity.id
_entity.type
_entity.pdbx_description
1 polymer ?
#
loop_
_entity_poly.entity_id
_entity_poly.type
_entity_poly.pdbx_seq_one_letter_code
_entity_poly.pdbx_strand_id
1 'polypeptide(L)'
;MGYELVSDDYPKNGANYSQDKLVRVYEIHLKHKIIEQLEKSTVKEVIHYLYDNDHLAKPVYESVLNFSRMVGIDQVTGKKYYGNWQATEGTSFKKVVSPKIEGYTALPKVVVAVNNINVNHANIEKTVVYKANDEKARVKYFDDTIGRKLSEQLLHGVYGSRDVYRTANTIQRYKQMGYELVSDNYPKNGANYSQDKLVRVYEIHLKQKIVKQPEKSTVKEVIHYLYDNGQPAGPIYENELDFKRIIEFDQVTKQKRYGNWQAIDGTYFKKVDSPKIIGYTPTLESIETINNIDGSHKDIEETVVYKINDEKAQVTYYDDTTRKN
;
A
#
# COMPACT_ATOMS: atom_id res chain seq x y z
N MET A 1 -17.78 67.98 -54.81
CA MET A 1 -17.64 69.02 -53.76
C MET A 1 -18.59 68.65 -52.64
N GLY A 2 -18.10 68.53 -51.39
CA GLY A 2 -18.81 67.93 -50.26
C GLY A 2 -19.97 68.72 -49.67
N TYR A 3 -20.79 69.38 -50.51
CA TYR A 3 -21.95 70.17 -50.10
C TYR A 3 -23.26 69.46 -50.47
N GLU A 4 -24.32 69.73 -49.71
CA GLU A 4 -25.69 69.34 -49.99
C GLU A 4 -26.55 70.59 -50.20
N LEU A 5 -27.42 70.56 -51.20
CA LEU A 5 -28.35 71.65 -51.48
C LEU A 5 -29.38 71.77 -50.35
N VAL A 6 -29.57 72.99 -49.83
CA VAL A 6 -30.59 73.32 -48.83
C VAL A 6 -31.78 74.00 -49.50
N SER A 7 -31.52 75.06 -50.28
CA SER A 7 -32.52 75.72 -51.12
C SER A 7 -31.87 76.33 -52.35
N ASP A 8 -32.64 76.42 -53.42
CA ASP A 8 -32.27 77.08 -54.67
C ASP A 8 -33.46 77.91 -55.13
N ASP A 9 -33.36 79.22 -54.97
CA ASP A 9 -34.43 80.14 -55.34
C ASP A 9 -34.29 80.60 -56.81
N TYR A 10 -33.36 80.00 -57.57
CA TYR A 10 -33.19 80.25 -58.98
C TYR A 10 -34.32 79.62 -59.80
N PRO A 11 -34.92 80.34 -60.77
CA PRO A 11 -36.02 79.79 -61.56
C PRO A 11 -35.52 78.64 -62.43
N LYS A 12 -36.17 77.47 -62.34
CA LYS A 12 -35.80 76.26 -63.11
C LYS A 12 -35.79 76.47 -64.62
N ASN A 13 -36.54 77.45 -65.12
CA ASN A 13 -36.65 77.80 -66.54
C ASN A 13 -35.78 79.01 -66.94
N GLY A 14 -34.86 79.44 -66.07
CA GLY A 14 -34.01 80.62 -66.25
C GLY A 14 -34.63 81.93 -65.75
N ALA A 15 -33.78 82.91 -65.47
CA ALA A 15 -34.22 84.25 -65.06
C ALA A 15 -34.86 85.01 -66.22
N ASN A 16 -35.98 85.70 -65.95
CA ASN A 16 -36.65 86.59 -66.92
C ASN A 16 -36.25 88.05 -66.66
N TYR A 17 -35.76 88.73 -67.70
CA TYR A 17 -35.28 90.11 -67.66
C TYR A 17 -36.32 91.06 -68.28
N SER A 18 -37.42 91.31 -67.57
CA SER A 18 -38.57 92.04 -68.11
C SER A 18 -38.72 93.50 -67.64
N GLN A 19 -37.81 94.03 -66.82
CA GLN A 19 -37.86 95.40 -66.29
C GLN A 19 -36.46 96.05 -66.27
N ASP A 20 -36.34 97.25 -66.84
CA ASP A 20 -35.10 98.02 -66.90
C ASP A 20 -34.65 98.49 -65.50
N LYS A 21 -33.35 98.36 -65.22
CA LYS A 21 -32.67 98.67 -63.94
C LYS A 21 -33.09 97.87 -62.68
N LEU A 22 -33.94 96.85 -62.79
CA LEU A 22 -34.25 95.97 -61.66
C LEU A 22 -33.21 94.84 -61.54
N VAL A 23 -32.45 94.80 -60.45
CA VAL A 23 -31.55 93.68 -60.13
C VAL A 23 -32.32 92.63 -59.33
N ARG A 24 -32.45 91.42 -59.89
CA ARG A 24 -32.97 90.26 -59.15
C ARG A 24 -31.81 89.49 -58.52
N VAL A 25 -31.90 89.28 -57.22
CA VAL A 25 -30.96 88.44 -56.47
C VAL A 25 -31.61 87.09 -56.27
N TYR A 26 -30.88 86.03 -56.62
CA TYR A 26 -31.26 84.65 -56.36
C TYR A 26 -30.23 84.07 -55.39
N GLU A 27 -30.70 83.38 -54.37
CA GLU A 27 -29.83 82.78 -53.37
C GLU A 27 -29.86 81.26 -53.51
N ILE A 28 -28.67 80.66 -53.45
CA ILE A 28 -28.49 79.21 -53.38
C ILE A 28 -27.86 78.93 -52.04
N HIS A 29 -28.60 78.26 -51.17
CA HIS A 29 -28.14 77.89 -49.84
C HIS A 29 -27.64 76.45 -49.87
N LEU A 30 -26.37 76.27 -49.50
CA LEU A 30 -25.73 74.97 -49.39
C LEU A 30 -25.33 74.73 -47.93
N LYS A 31 -25.37 73.46 -47.50
CA LYS A 31 -24.78 73.03 -46.24
C LYS A 31 -23.66 72.03 -46.50
N HIS A 32 -22.77 71.87 -45.53
CA HIS A 32 -21.75 70.83 -45.61
C HIS A 32 -22.41 69.45 -45.52
N LYS A 33 -22.00 68.54 -46.39
CA LYS A 33 -22.35 67.12 -46.32
C LYS A 33 -21.54 66.44 -45.22
N ILE A 34 -22.22 65.84 -44.26
CA ILE A 34 -21.60 65.00 -43.24
C ILE A 34 -21.83 63.54 -43.63
N ILE A 35 -20.75 62.78 -43.80
CA ILE A 35 -20.83 61.32 -43.91
C ILE A 35 -20.51 60.70 -42.55
N GLU A 36 -21.12 59.56 -42.26
CA GLU A 36 -20.87 58.84 -41.02
C GLU A 36 -20.08 57.57 -41.28
N GLN A 37 -19.08 57.31 -40.43
CA GLN A 37 -18.27 56.10 -40.43
C GLN A 37 -18.34 55.41 -39.07
N LEU A 38 -18.49 54.09 -39.07
CA LEU A 38 -18.42 53.29 -37.85
C LEU A 38 -16.95 53.00 -37.50
N GLU A 39 -16.54 53.37 -36.29
CA GLU A 39 -15.26 52.99 -35.69
C GLU A 39 -15.49 51.89 -34.64
N LYS A 40 -14.62 50.88 -34.61
CA LYS A 40 -14.69 49.74 -33.68
C LYS A 40 -13.40 49.63 -32.88
N SER A 41 -13.53 49.21 -31.62
CA SER A 41 -12.41 48.87 -30.75
C SER A 41 -12.81 47.72 -29.85
N THR A 42 -11.84 46.97 -29.33
CA THR A 42 -12.07 45.79 -28.52
C THR A 42 -11.12 45.73 -27.35
N VAL A 43 -11.60 45.20 -26.22
CA VAL A 43 -10.78 44.80 -25.08
C VAL A 43 -10.93 43.29 -24.92
N LYS A 44 -9.81 42.57 -24.77
CA LYS A 44 -9.79 41.11 -24.60
C LYS A 44 -9.48 40.72 -23.14
N GLU A 45 -10.08 39.63 -22.69
CA GLU A 45 -9.62 38.85 -21.54
C GLU A 45 -9.10 37.51 -22.04
N VAL A 46 -7.89 37.16 -21.63
CA VAL A 46 -7.20 35.92 -21.98
C VAL A 46 -6.81 35.22 -20.67
N ILE A 47 -7.15 33.94 -20.56
CA ILE A 47 -6.79 33.10 -19.40
C ILE A 47 -5.94 31.93 -19.88
N HIS A 48 -4.68 31.91 -19.44
CA HIS A 48 -3.74 30.82 -19.64
C HIS A 48 -3.91 29.75 -18.57
N TYR A 49 -4.05 28.49 -18.99
CA TYR A 49 -4.12 27.33 -18.11
C TYR A 49 -2.84 26.51 -18.25
N LEU A 50 -1.96 26.58 -17.25
CA LEU A 50 -0.64 25.98 -17.29
C LEU A 50 -0.45 24.92 -16.20
N TYR A 51 0.40 23.94 -16.43
CA TYR A 51 0.98 23.11 -15.38
C TYR A 51 2.14 23.84 -14.69
N ASP A 52 2.63 23.33 -13.56
CA ASP A 52 3.78 23.91 -12.83
C ASP A 52 5.08 23.99 -13.66
N ASN A 53 5.18 23.26 -14.78
CA ASN A 53 6.32 23.29 -15.71
C ASN A 53 6.08 24.19 -16.94
N ASP A 54 5.13 25.13 -16.84
CA ASP A 54 4.73 26.08 -17.91
C ASP A 54 4.15 25.45 -19.18
N HIS A 55 3.96 24.12 -19.22
CA HIS A 55 3.26 23.48 -20.32
C HIS A 55 1.76 23.76 -20.24
N LEU A 56 1.12 23.89 -21.41
CA LEU A 56 -0.30 24.12 -21.51
C LEU A 56 -1.11 22.94 -20.93
N ALA A 57 -1.93 23.20 -19.92
CA ALA A 57 -2.81 22.21 -19.29
C ALA A 57 -4.18 22.12 -19.97
N LYS A 58 -4.68 23.25 -20.47
CA LYS A 58 -5.90 23.36 -21.27
C LYS A 58 -5.77 24.45 -22.32
N PRO A 59 -6.54 24.39 -23.42
CA PRO A 59 -6.63 25.49 -24.37
C PRO A 59 -6.90 26.82 -23.68
N VAL A 60 -6.26 27.89 -24.16
CA VAL A 60 -6.44 29.25 -23.66
C VAL A 60 -7.90 29.66 -23.79
N TYR A 61 -8.44 30.30 -22.76
CA TYR A 61 -9.78 30.92 -22.81
C TYR A 61 -9.64 32.37 -23.27
N GLU A 62 -10.45 32.77 -24.23
CA GLU A 62 -10.52 34.16 -24.70
C GLU A 62 -11.96 34.67 -24.66
N SER A 63 -12.11 35.92 -24.24
CA SER A 63 -13.37 36.66 -24.26
C SER A 63 -13.12 38.09 -24.73
N VAL A 64 -14.07 38.67 -25.46
CA VAL A 64 -13.90 39.98 -26.10
C VAL A 64 -15.08 40.87 -25.79
N LEU A 65 -14.81 42.11 -25.38
CA LEU A 65 -15.80 43.17 -25.32
C LEU A 65 -15.62 44.12 -26.50
N ASN A 66 -16.70 44.33 -27.23
CA ASN A 66 -16.73 45.17 -28.42
C ASN A 66 -17.30 46.56 -28.09
N PHE A 67 -16.61 47.60 -28.57
CA PHE A 67 -17.02 48.99 -28.49
C PHE A 67 -17.14 49.56 -29.89
N SER A 68 -18.13 50.42 -30.11
CA SER A 68 -18.28 51.15 -31.37
C SER A 68 -18.68 52.60 -31.15
N ARG A 69 -18.30 53.48 -32.06
CA ARG A 69 -18.79 54.87 -32.14
C ARG A 69 -18.98 55.29 -33.58
N MET A 70 -19.88 56.24 -33.80
CA MET A 70 -20.03 56.91 -35.09
C MET A 70 -19.09 58.11 -35.17
N VAL A 71 -18.46 58.29 -36.32
CA VAL A 71 -17.57 59.42 -36.63
C VAL A 71 -18.15 60.17 -37.82
N GLY A 72 -18.62 61.39 -37.58
CA GLY A 72 -19.05 62.30 -38.63
C GLY A 72 -17.85 62.97 -39.28
N ILE A 73 -17.76 62.95 -40.60
CA ILE A 73 -16.70 63.58 -41.37
C ILE A 73 -17.30 64.63 -42.28
N ASP A 74 -16.93 65.88 -42.05
CA ASP A 74 -17.27 66.99 -42.93
C ASP A 74 -16.50 66.86 -44.25
N GLN A 75 -17.23 66.70 -45.36
CA GLN A 75 -16.65 66.46 -46.68
C GLN A 75 -16.06 67.72 -47.35
N VAL A 76 -16.21 68.88 -46.73
CA VAL A 76 -15.62 70.15 -47.18
C VAL A 76 -14.34 70.43 -46.39
N THR A 77 -14.41 70.33 -45.06
CA THR A 77 -13.29 70.73 -44.17
C THR A 77 -12.39 69.58 -43.75
N GLY A 78 -12.86 68.34 -43.89
CA GLY A 78 -12.18 67.15 -43.35
C GLY A 78 -12.24 67.01 -41.83
N LYS A 79 -12.91 67.94 -41.12
CA LYS A 79 -13.03 67.90 -39.66
C LYS A 79 -13.87 66.69 -39.23
N LYS A 80 -13.39 66.00 -38.19
CA LYS A 80 -14.05 64.83 -37.59
C LYS A 80 -14.83 65.23 -36.33
N TYR A 81 -16.01 64.64 -36.19
CA TYR A 81 -16.87 64.76 -35.03
C TYR A 81 -17.10 63.37 -34.46
N TYR A 82 -16.59 63.14 -33.25
CA TYR A 82 -16.63 61.83 -32.62
C TYR A 82 -17.88 61.71 -31.74
N GLY A 83 -18.70 60.70 -32.01
CA GLY A 83 -19.76 60.28 -31.10
C GLY A 83 -19.19 59.59 -29.84
N ASN A 84 -20.07 59.36 -28.87
CA ASN A 84 -19.74 58.60 -27.67
C ASN A 84 -19.54 57.12 -28.01
N TRP A 85 -18.57 56.48 -27.36
CA TRP A 85 -18.42 55.04 -27.43
C TRP A 85 -19.61 54.33 -26.78
N GLN A 86 -20.09 53.29 -27.46
CA GLN A 86 -21.15 52.40 -26.99
C GLN A 86 -20.61 50.98 -26.93
N ALA A 87 -20.88 50.29 -25.82
CA ALA A 87 -20.56 48.88 -25.65
C ALA A 87 -21.65 48.03 -26.28
N THR A 88 -21.27 46.99 -27.04
CA THR A 88 -22.22 46.13 -27.74
C THR A 88 -22.78 45.02 -26.83
N GLU A 89 -21.95 44.44 -25.97
CA GLU A 89 -22.28 43.23 -25.17
C GLU A 89 -22.11 43.44 -23.65
N GLY A 90 -22.02 44.71 -23.22
CA GLY A 90 -21.79 45.10 -21.84
C GLY A 90 -20.35 45.52 -21.54
N THR A 91 -20.08 45.78 -20.27
CA THR A 91 -18.82 46.38 -19.77
C THR A 91 -18.15 45.52 -18.69
N SER A 92 -18.38 44.20 -18.72
CA SER A 92 -17.79 43.28 -17.75
C SER A 92 -17.46 41.91 -18.33
N PHE A 93 -16.32 41.36 -17.87
CA PHE A 93 -15.99 39.96 -18.03
C PHE A 93 -16.57 39.18 -16.85
N LYS A 94 -17.34 38.14 -17.15
CA LYS A 94 -17.94 37.28 -16.14
C LYS A 94 -16.87 36.44 -15.46
N LYS A 95 -17.15 35.94 -14.25
CA LYS A 95 -16.26 34.98 -13.58
C LYS A 95 -16.13 33.71 -14.43
N VAL A 96 -14.93 33.14 -14.48
CA VAL A 96 -14.63 31.90 -15.20
C VAL A 96 -14.18 30.85 -14.20
N VAL A 97 -14.90 29.71 -14.16
CA VAL A 97 -14.50 28.57 -13.34
C VAL A 97 -13.42 27.80 -14.08
N SER A 98 -12.28 27.59 -13.43
CA SER A 98 -11.16 26.86 -14.03
C SER A 98 -11.58 25.41 -14.33
N PRO A 99 -11.30 24.88 -15.53
CA PRO A 99 -11.64 23.51 -15.90
C PRO A 99 -11.12 22.47 -14.90
N LYS A 100 -11.83 21.35 -14.72
CA LYS A 100 -11.32 20.24 -13.90
C LYS A 100 -10.30 19.43 -14.72
N ILE A 101 -9.21 19.04 -14.06
CA ILE A 101 -8.22 18.07 -14.56
C ILE A 101 -8.03 17.03 -13.46
N GLU A 102 -8.24 15.76 -13.78
CA GLU A 102 -8.07 14.67 -12.82
C GLU A 102 -6.63 14.64 -12.29
N GLY A 103 -6.45 14.54 -10.97
CA GLY A 103 -5.13 14.51 -10.33
C GLY A 103 -4.47 15.88 -10.15
N TYR A 104 -5.15 16.99 -10.52
CA TYR A 104 -4.61 18.34 -10.36
C TYR A 104 -5.61 19.30 -9.71
N THR A 105 -5.08 20.31 -9.01
CA THR A 105 -5.84 21.41 -8.43
C THR A 105 -5.45 22.73 -9.10
N ALA A 106 -6.46 23.42 -9.66
CA ALA A 106 -6.31 24.74 -10.24
C ALA A 106 -6.12 25.83 -9.16
N LEU A 107 -5.15 26.70 -9.38
CA LEU A 107 -4.87 27.88 -8.57
C LEU A 107 -4.76 29.12 -9.48
N PRO A 108 -5.76 30.03 -9.48
CA PRO A 108 -7.01 29.97 -8.73
C PRO A 108 -8.03 28.99 -9.34
N LYS A 109 -8.96 28.49 -8.51
CA LYS A 109 -10.10 27.65 -8.96
C LYS A 109 -11.15 28.42 -9.76
N VAL A 110 -11.23 29.72 -9.50
CA VAL A 110 -12.15 30.64 -10.17
C VAL A 110 -11.40 31.92 -10.44
N VAL A 111 -11.40 32.32 -11.71
CA VAL A 111 -11.01 33.65 -12.12
C VAL A 111 -12.20 34.58 -11.87
N VAL A 112 -12.00 35.58 -11.02
CA VAL A 112 -13.07 36.51 -10.64
C VAL A 112 -13.46 37.42 -11.81
N ALA A 113 -14.71 37.86 -11.80
CA ALA A 113 -15.25 38.81 -12.77
C ALA A 113 -14.50 40.15 -12.72
N VAL A 114 -14.41 40.83 -13.86
CA VAL A 114 -13.86 42.18 -13.96
C VAL A 114 -14.94 43.10 -14.50
N ASN A 115 -15.29 44.14 -13.73
CA ASN A 115 -16.37 45.06 -14.05
C ASN A 115 -15.83 46.43 -14.48
N ASN A 116 -16.71 47.27 -15.04
CA ASN A 116 -16.44 48.65 -15.41
C ASN A 116 -15.37 48.80 -16.52
N ILE A 117 -15.31 47.84 -17.44
CA ILE A 117 -14.43 47.89 -18.61
C ILE A 117 -14.94 48.93 -19.59
N ASN A 118 -14.03 49.79 -20.06
CA ASN A 118 -14.28 50.75 -21.12
C ASN A 118 -13.26 50.57 -22.26
N VAL A 119 -13.47 51.29 -23.35
CA VAL A 119 -12.68 51.19 -24.58
C VAL A 119 -11.17 51.46 -24.43
N ASN A 120 -10.75 52.16 -23.37
CA ASN A 120 -9.35 52.51 -23.14
C ASN A 120 -8.62 51.49 -22.25
N HIS A 121 -9.30 50.45 -21.76
CA HIS A 121 -8.66 49.41 -20.98
C HIS A 121 -7.69 48.61 -21.87
N ALA A 122 -6.52 48.28 -21.31
CA ALA A 122 -5.64 47.28 -21.90
C ALA A 122 -6.31 45.90 -21.86
N ASN A 123 -5.84 44.99 -22.70
CA ASN A 123 -6.21 43.58 -22.60
C ASN A 123 -5.79 43.01 -21.25
N ILE A 124 -6.60 42.09 -20.74
CA ILE A 124 -6.43 41.47 -19.43
C ILE A 124 -5.88 40.07 -19.62
N GLU A 125 -4.69 39.84 -19.07
CA GLU A 125 -4.03 38.53 -19.07
C GLU A 125 -4.10 37.92 -17.67
N LYS A 126 -4.54 36.66 -17.58
CA LYS A 126 -4.61 35.91 -16.33
C LYS A 126 -4.00 34.53 -16.50
N THR A 127 -3.43 34.00 -15.43
CA THR A 127 -2.86 32.64 -15.42
C THR A 127 -3.48 31.82 -14.30
N VAL A 128 -3.84 30.58 -14.64
CA VAL A 128 -4.28 29.55 -13.71
C VAL A 128 -3.27 28.41 -13.78
N VAL A 129 -2.65 28.09 -12.65
CA VAL A 129 -1.65 27.02 -12.55
C VAL A 129 -2.29 25.76 -11.95
N TYR A 130 -2.09 24.62 -12.59
CA TYR A 130 -2.53 23.31 -12.14
C TYR A 130 -1.40 22.59 -11.42
N LYS A 131 -1.58 22.41 -10.11
CA LYS A 131 -0.65 21.64 -9.27
C LYS A 131 -1.09 20.20 -9.14
N ALA A 132 -0.17 19.26 -9.28
CA ALA A 132 -0.45 17.85 -9.04
C ALA A 132 -0.90 17.65 -7.58
N ASN A 133 -1.93 16.82 -7.38
CA ASN A 133 -2.47 16.55 -6.05
C ASN A 133 -1.53 15.63 -5.25
N ASP A 134 -1.56 15.76 -3.93
CA ASP A 134 -0.89 14.82 -3.03
C ASP A 134 -1.67 13.51 -2.95
N GLU A 135 -0.99 12.40 -3.24
CA GLU A 135 -1.51 11.04 -3.21
C GLU A 135 -0.87 10.21 -2.10
N LYS A 136 -1.56 9.14 -1.70
CA LYS A 136 -1.16 8.28 -0.57
C LYS A 136 -1.27 6.81 -0.93
N ALA A 137 -0.39 6.00 -0.35
CA ALA A 137 -0.48 4.55 -0.39
C ALA A 137 -0.11 3.96 0.97
N ARG A 138 -0.49 2.69 1.20
CA ARG A 138 -0.22 1.96 2.43
C ARG A 138 0.39 0.62 2.11
N VAL A 139 1.40 0.22 2.86
CA VAL A 139 2.02 -1.10 2.78
C VAL A 139 1.91 -1.77 4.13
N LYS A 140 1.15 -2.86 4.21
CA LYS A 140 0.87 -3.57 5.46
C LYS A 140 1.59 -4.91 5.48
N TYR A 141 2.18 -5.25 6.62
CA TYR A 141 2.83 -6.53 6.85
C TYR A 141 2.01 -7.34 7.84
N PHE A 142 1.74 -8.59 7.52
CA PHE A 142 0.92 -9.50 8.33
C PHE A 142 1.69 -10.76 8.72
N ASP A 143 1.34 -11.29 9.90
CA ASP A 143 1.74 -12.60 10.40
C ASP A 143 0.54 -13.55 10.24
N ASP A 144 0.63 -14.44 9.26
CA ASP A 144 -0.40 -15.41 8.93
C ASP A 144 -0.48 -16.54 9.96
N THR A 145 0.57 -16.81 10.75
CA THR A 145 0.55 -17.87 11.77
C THR A 145 -0.45 -17.55 12.88
N ILE A 146 -0.60 -16.28 13.22
CA ILE A 146 -1.48 -15.80 14.31
C ILE A 146 -2.51 -14.77 13.85
N GLY A 147 -2.57 -14.46 12.54
CA GLY A 147 -3.55 -13.58 11.94
C GLY A 147 -3.47 -12.11 12.38
N ARG A 148 -2.27 -11.57 12.65
CA ARG A 148 -2.10 -10.17 13.13
C ARG A 148 -1.28 -9.30 12.21
N LYS A 149 -1.55 -8.00 12.21
CA LYS A 149 -0.70 -6.99 11.55
C LYS A 149 0.61 -6.81 12.33
N LEU A 150 1.75 -6.92 11.64
CA LEU A 150 3.09 -6.71 12.19
C LEU A 150 3.50 -5.24 12.13
N SER A 151 3.31 -4.59 10.99
CA SER A 151 3.63 -3.18 10.79
C SER A 151 2.87 -2.60 9.59
N GLU A 152 2.92 -1.27 9.46
CA GLU A 152 2.35 -0.54 8.33
C GLU A 152 3.25 0.63 7.97
N GLN A 153 3.56 0.76 6.68
CA GLN A 153 4.26 1.91 6.11
C GLN A 153 3.26 2.78 5.37
N LEU A 154 3.21 4.06 5.74
CA LEU A 154 2.47 5.07 5.01
C LEU A 154 3.40 5.70 3.96
N LEU A 155 2.91 5.79 2.74
CA LEU A 155 3.61 6.33 1.58
C LEU A 155 2.85 7.54 1.05
N HIS A 156 3.58 8.49 0.47
CA HIS A 156 3.01 9.69 -0.13
C HIS A 156 3.84 10.12 -1.35
N GLY A 157 3.17 10.75 -2.31
CA GLY A 157 3.81 11.29 -3.50
C GLY A 157 2.81 12.14 -4.27
N VAL A 158 3.29 12.87 -5.28
CA VAL A 158 2.42 13.68 -6.13
C VAL A 158 1.77 12.82 -7.22
N TYR A 159 0.59 13.21 -7.69
CA TYR A 159 -0.09 12.54 -8.81
C TYR A 159 0.83 12.44 -10.04
N GLY A 160 0.79 11.28 -10.70
CA GLY A 160 1.64 10.92 -11.84
C GLY A 160 3.03 10.40 -11.47
N SER A 161 3.44 10.45 -10.20
CA SER A 161 4.76 9.97 -9.75
C SER A 161 4.76 8.48 -9.34
N ARG A 162 5.97 7.98 -9.02
CA ARG A 162 6.22 6.62 -8.56
C ARG A 162 7.05 6.64 -7.27
N ASP A 163 6.67 5.82 -6.31
CA ASP A 163 7.35 5.73 -5.02
C ASP A 163 8.68 4.96 -5.12
N VAL A 164 9.67 5.40 -4.34
CA VAL A 164 11.02 4.80 -4.26
C VAL A 164 11.09 3.65 -3.25
N TYR A 165 10.08 3.50 -2.38
CA TYR A 165 9.99 2.46 -1.38
C TYR A 165 10.01 1.05 -1.97
N ARG A 166 10.65 0.12 -1.27
CA ARG A 166 10.72 -1.31 -1.61
C ARG A 166 10.55 -2.16 -0.36
N THR A 167 9.88 -3.29 -0.51
CA THR A 167 9.58 -4.24 0.58
C THR A 167 10.80 -5.08 0.99
N ALA A 168 11.80 -5.22 0.11
CA ALA A 168 12.93 -6.14 0.29
C ALA A 168 13.64 -6.00 1.65
N ASN A 169 13.95 -4.77 2.07
CA ASN A 169 14.65 -4.52 3.34
C ASN A 169 13.81 -4.91 4.55
N THR A 170 12.52 -4.58 4.54
CA THR A 170 11.59 -4.91 5.62
C THR A 170 11.35 -6.42 5.69
N ILE A 171 11.16 -7.08 4.53
CA ILE A 171 11.05 -8.54 4.45
C ILE A 171 12.32 -9.20 5.00
N GLN A 172 13.50 -8.69 4.64
CA GLN A 172 14.77 -9.23 5.14
C GLN A 172 14.90 -9.09 6.66
N ARG A 173 14.47 -7.96 7.24
CA ARG A 173 14.41 -7.77 8.69
C ARG A 173 13.47 -8.78 9.37
N TYR A 174 12.30 -9.04 8.80
CA TYR A 174 11.40 -10.07 9.32
C TYR A 174 12.00 -11.48 9.21
N LYS A 175 12.70 -11.80 8.13
CA LYS A 175 13.43 -13.07 8.01
C LYS A 175 14.47 -13.26 9.11
N GLN A 176 15.21 -12.21 9.46
CA GLN A 176 16.16 -12.23 10.59
C GLN A 176 15.46 -12.41 11.95
N MET A 177 14.21 -11.94 12.08
CA MET A 177 13.38 -12.14 13.26
C MET A 177 12.73 -13.53 13.32
N GLY A 178 12.96 -14.40 12.34
CA GLY A 178 12.42 -15.77 12.31
C GLY A 178 11.15 -15.93 11.48
N TYR A 179 10.81 -14.98 10.62
CA TYR A 179 9.70 -15.11 9.68
C TYR A 179 10.12 -15.72 8.33
N GLU A 180 9.14 -16.23 7.60
CA GLU A 180 9.24 -16.62 6.19
C GLU A 180 8.22 -15.84 5.36
N LEU A 181 8.62 -15.43 4.15
CA LEU A 181 7.73 -14.74 3.22
C LEU A 181 6.71 -15.75 2.67
N VAL A 182 5.43 -15.36 2.70
CA VAL A 182 4.31 -16.09 2.08
C VAL A 182 3.94 -15.42 0.76
N SER A 183 3.67 -14.11 0.78
CA SER A 183 3.33 -13.35 -0.43
C SER A 183 3.73 -11.87 -0.31
N ASP A 184 3.97 -11.23 -1.44
CA ASP A 184 4.24 -9.80 -1.56
C ASP A 184 3.54 -9.28 -2.82
N ASN A 185 2.48 -8.48 -2.64
CA ASN A 185 1.75 -7.86 -3.76
C ASN A 185 2.24 -6.44 -4.09
N TYR A 186 3.30 -5.96 -3.44
CA TYR A 186 3.86 -4.65 -3.71
C TYR A 186 4.58 -4.64 -5.09
N PRO A 187 4.37 -3.61 -5.93
CA PRO A 187 5.00 -3.57 -7.25
C PRO A 187 6.52 -3.49 -7.13
N LYS A 188 7.25 -4.35 -7.85
CA LYS A 188 8.73 -4.41 -7.83
C LYS A 188 9.40 -3.06 -8.11
N ASN A 189 8.77 -2.24 -8.95
CA ASN A 189 9.28 -0.93 -9.34
C ASN A 189 8.75 0.22 -8.46
N GLY A 190 7.94 -0.05 -7.44
CA GLY A 190 7.32 0.96 -6.59
C GLY A 190 5.85 1.23 -6.93
N ALA A 191 5.13 1.77 -5.95
CA ALA A 191 3.73 2.17 -6.11
C ALA A 191 3.60 3.34 -7.09
N ASN A 192 2.58 3.32 -7.96
CA ASN A 192 2.27 4.41 -8.87
C ASN A 192 1.10 5.25 -8.34
N TYR A 193 1.24 6.57 -8.39
CA TYR A 193 0.23 7.54 -7.97
C TYR A 193 -0.59 8.04 -9.17
N SER A 194 -1.26 7.13 -9.88
CA SER A 194 -1.90 7.44 -11.17
C SER A 194 -3.41 7.66 -11.11
N GLN A 195 -4.03 7.60 -9.93
CA GLN A 195 -5.48 7.71 -9.76
C GLN A 195 -5.78 8.70 -8.62
N ASP A 196 -6.54 9.74 -8.93
CA ASP A 196 -6.80 10.85 -8.01
C ASP A 196 -7.53 10.35 -6.75
N LYS A 197 -6.99 10.68 -5.57
CA LYS A 197 -7.56 10.39 -4.24
C LYS A 197 -7.68 8.90 -3.89
N LEU A 198 -7.20 7.99 -4.73
CA LEU A 198 -7.25 6.57 -4.44
C LEU A 198 -6.09 6.18 -3.51
N VAL A 199 -6.44 5.78 -2.28
CA VAL A 199 -5.45 5.21 -1.36
C VAL A 199 -5.23 3.73 -1.66
N ARG A 200 -4.18 3.41 -2.41
CA ARG A 200 -3.79 2.02 -2.69
C ARG A 200 -3.26 1.34 -1.43
N VAL A 201 -3.63 0.09 -1.24
CA VAL A 201 -3.17 -0.76 -0.15
C VAL A 201 -2.46 -1.98 -0.72
N TYR A 202 -1.24 -2.19 -0.26
CA TYR A 202 -0.42 -3.35 -0.56
C TYR A 202 -0.23 -4.17 0.72
N GLU A 203 -0.26 -5.48 0.59
CA GLU A 203 -0.19 -6.43 1.69
C GLU A 203 0.94 -7.43 1.43
N ILE A 204 1.75 -7.61 2.46
CA ILE A 204 2.86 -8.55 2.52
C ILE A 204 2.52 -9.53 3.62
N HIS A 205 2.46 -10.79 3.26
CA HIS A 205 2.15 -11.86 4.19
C HIS A 205 3.42 -12.63 4.53
N LEU A 206 3.65 -12.78 5.83
CA LEU A 206 4.74 -13.54 6.42
C LEU A 206 4.15 -14.59 7.36
N LYS A 207 4.89 -15.66 7.63
CA LYS A 207 4.54 -16.64 8.65
C LYS A 207 5.73 -16.90 9.56
N GLN A 208 5.47 -17.32 10.79
CA GLN A 208 6.53 -17.73 11.72
C GLN A 208 7.21 -18.99 11.18
N LYS A 209 8.54 -18.99 11.15
CA LYS A 209 9.32 -20.14 10.69
C LYS A 209 9.36 -21.21 11.78
N ILE A 210 8.90 -22.40 11.44
CA ILE A 210 8.99 -23.58 12.32
C ILE A 210 10.12 -24.49 11.84
N VAL A 211 11.12 -24.68 12.70
CA VAL A 211 12.21 -25.64 12.45
C VAL A 211 11.89 -26.95 13.17
N LYS A 212 12.00 -28.07 12.45
CA LYS A 212 11.76 -29.41 13.01
C LYS A 212 13.09 -30.08 13.31
N GLN A 213 13.29 -30.53 14.55
CA GLN A 213 14.48 -31.23 15.01
C GLN A 213 14.09 -32.59 15.60
N PRO A 214 14.66 -33.70 15.12
CA PRO A 214 14.45 -35.00 15.75
C PRO A 214 15.20 -35.08 17.09
N GLU A 215 14.59 -35.76 18.05
CA GLU A 215 15.18 -36.12 19.34
C GLU A 215 15.04 -37.63 19.53
N LYS A 216 16.06 -38.25 20.13
CA LYS A 216 16.08 -39.67 20.47
C LYS A 216 16.21 -39.84 21.98
N SER A 217 15.66 -40.93 22.49
CA SER A 217 15.83 -41.38 23.87
C SER A 217 15.92 -42.89 23.86
N THR A 218 16.69 -43.44 24.80
CA THR A 218 16.87 -44.87 25.00
C THR A 218 16.57 -45.14 26.47
N VAL A 219 15.75 -46.15 26.74
CA VAL A 219 15.44 -46.61 28.09
C VAL A 219 16.05 -48.00 28.25
N LYS A 220 16.85 -48.19 29.29
CA LYS A 220 17.50 -49.47 29.58
C LYS A 220 16.80 -50.22 30.70
N GLU A 221 16.84 -51.54 30.60
CA GLU A 221 16.51 -52.48 31.67
C GLU A 221 17.79 -53.23 32.03
N VAL A 222 18.21 -53.15 33.30
CA VAL A 222 19.41 -53.81 33.82
C VAL A 222 19.02 -54.64 35.04
N ILE A 223 19.35 -55.94 35.01
CA ILE A 223 19.09 -56.86 36.13
C ILE A 223 20.41 -57.40 36.65
N HIS A 224 20.71 -57.06 37.90
CA HIS A 224 21.87 -57.57 38.62
C HIS A 224 21.52 -58.86 39.36
N TYR A 225 22.35 -59.89 39.21
CA TYR A 225 22.23 -61.13 39.97
C TYR A 225 23.38 -61.21 40.97
N LEU A 226 23.08 -61.15 42.26
CA LEU A 226 24.06 -61.13 43.35
C LEU A 226 23.82 -62.29 44.32
N TYR A 227 24.87 -62.75 44.99
CA TYR A 227 24.74 -63.55 46.20
C TYR A 227 24.40 -62.66 47.40
N ASP A 228 23.99 -63.26 48.52
CA ASP A 228 23.71 -62.58 49.78
C ASP A 228 24.87 -61.73 50.32
N ASN A 229 26.11 -62.12 50.00
CA ASN A 229 27.34 -61.39 50.32
C ASN A 229 27.67 -60.24 49.35
N GLY A 230 26.79 -59.95 48.38
CA GLY A 230 26.94 -58.89 47.38
C GLY A 230 27.86 -59.21 46.19
N GLN A 231 28.44 -60.42 46.11
CA GLN A 231 29.23 -60.84 44.96
C GLN A 231 28.33 -61.18 43.76
N PRO A 232 28.79 -60.99 42.51
CA PRO A 232 28.04 -61.41 41.32
C PRO A 232 27.73 -62.91 41.34
N ALA A 233 26.45 -63.26 41.19
CA ALA A 233 25.96 -64.63 41.06
C ALA A 233 25.84 -65.09 39.61
N GLY A 234 25.96 -64.16 38.65
CA GLY A 234 25.89 -64.44 37.22
C GLY A 234 26.15 -63.20 36.37
N PRO A 235 26.08 -63.33 35.03
CA PRO A 235 26.15 -62.20 34.13
C PRO A 235 24.94 -61.27 34.33
N ILE A 236 25.15 -59.97 34.21
CA ILE A 236 24.07 -58.95 34.21
C ILE A 236 23.22 -59.15 32.97
N TYR A 237 21.90 -59.03 33.10
CA TYR A 237 20.99 -58.95 31.96
C TYR A 237 20.78 -57.48 31.60
N GLU A 238 20.90 -57.15 30.31
CA GLU A 238 20.68 -55.81 29.78
C GLU A 238 19.75 -55.88 28.57
N ASN A 239 18.81 -54.95 28.50
CA ASN A 239 17.96 -54.73 27.33
C ASN A 239 17.69 -53.23 27.16
N GLU A 240 17.30 -52.80 25.96
CA GLU A 240 17.01 -51.40 25.69
C GLU A 240 15.84 -51.22 24.74
N LEU A 241 15.15 -50.09 24.89
CA LEU A 241 14.08 -49.65 23.99
C LEU A 241 14.40 -48.23 23.51
N ASP A 242 14.48 -48.06 22.18
CA ASP A 242 14.69 -46.75 21.57
C ASP A 242 13.38 -46.06 21.20
N PHE A 243 13.39 -44.74 21.36
CA PHE A 243 12.28 -43.84 21.05
C PHE A 243 12.77 -42.63 20.26
N LYS A 244 11.88 -42.07 19.43
CA LYS A 244 12.11 -40.80 18.74
C LYS A 244 10.91 -39.87 18.86
N ARG A 245 11.15 -38.56 18.87
CA ARG A 245 10.09 -37.54 18.68
C ARG A 245 10.60 -36.38 17.84
N ILE A 246 9.68 -35.55 17.36
CA ILE A 246 10.01 -34.28 16.70
C ILE A 246 9.79 -33.13 17.68
N ILE A 247 10.80 -32.27 17.79
CA ILE A 247 10.70 -30.96 18.44
C ILE A 247 10.47 -29.93 17.35
N GLU A 248 9.39 -29.17 17.47
CA GLU A 248 9.13 -28.02 16.62
C GLU A 248 9.55 -26.75 17.36
N PHE A 249 10.46 -25.99 16.76
CA PHE A 249 11.00 -24.77 17.33
C PHE A 249 10.59 -23.56 16.50
N ASP A 250 9.78 -22.70 17.10
CA ASP A 250 9.32 -21.46 16.50
C ASP A 250 10.43 -20.41 16.56
N GLN A 251 10.87 -19.94 15.40
CA GLN A 251 12.00 -19.01 15.30
C GLN A 251 11.64 -17.59 15.75
N VAL A 252 10.36 -17.23 15.87
CA VAL A 252 9.91 -15.91 16.31
C VAL A 252 9.72 -15.90 17.82
N THR A 253 8.90 -16.81 18.35
CA THR A 253 8.55 -16.86 19.77
C THR A 253 9.63 -17.53 20.63
N LYS A 254 10.55 -18.26 19.99
CA LYS A 254 11.57 -19.10 20.65
C LYS A 254 10.96 -20.20 21.53
N GLN A 255 9.71 -20.57 21.27
CA GLN A 255 9.04 -21.66 21.97
C GLN A 255 9.30 -23.01 21.28
N LYS A 256 9.43 -24.06 22.09
CA LYS A 256 9.53 -25.45 21.64
C LYS A 256 8.20 -26.15 21.88
N ARG A 257 7.73 -26.89 20.88
CA ARG A 257 6.62 -27.84 21.00
C ARG A 257 7.17 -29.24 20.79
N TYR A 258 7.03 -30.07 21.81
CA TYR A 258 7.46 -31.47 21.77
C TYR A 258 6.33 -32.32 21.21
N GLY A 259 6.63 -33.09 20.18
CA GLY A 259 5.75 -34.16 19.71
C GLY A 259 5.72 -35.34 20.69
N ASN A 260 4.79 -36.26 20.46
CA ASN A 260 4.73 -37.49 21.22
C ASN A 260 5.93 -38.40 20.91
N TRP A 261 6.38 -39.16 21.90
CA TRP A 261 7.34 -40.24 21.67
C TRP A 261 6.75 -41.31 20.75
N GLN A 262 7.56 -41.76 19.80
CA GLN A 262 7.28 -42.89 18.93
C GLN A 262 8.29 -43.98 19.24
N ALA A 263 7.80 -45.17 19.56
CA ALA A 263 8.63 -46.35 19.77
C ALA A 263 9.34 -46.74 18.46
N ILE A 264 10.60 -47.14 18.59
CA ILE A 264 11.37 -47.78 17.51
C ILE A 264 11.32 -49.29 17.71
N ASP A 265 11.68 -49.77 18.92
CA ASP A 265 11.89 -51.21 19.19
C ASP A 265 10.87 -51.83 20.16
N GLY A 266 9.87 -51.05 20.61
CA GLY A 266 8.77 -51.55 21.45
C GLY A 266 8.40 -50.58 22.57
N THR A 267 7.42 -50.98 23.38
CA THR A 267 6.91 -50.18 24.52
C THR A 267 6.82 -51.02 25.80
N TYR A 268 7.53 -52.14 25.86
CA TYR A 268 7.54 -53.02 27.02
C TYR A 268 8.82 -53.87 27.08
N PHE A 269 9.24 -54.16 28.31
CA PHE A 269 10.25 -55.18 28.59
C PHE A 269 9.56 -56.51 28.89
N LYS A 270 10.04 -57.58 28.27
CA LYS A 270 9.49 -58.93 28.45
C LYS A 270 9.86 -59.47 29.84
N LYS A 271 9.07 -60.40 30.35
CA LYS A 271 9.41 -61.19 31.54
C LYS A 271 10.80 -61.84 31.39
N VAL A 272 11.62 -61.72 32.42
CA VAL A 272 12.96 -62.35 32.50
C VAL A 272 12.99 -63.31 33.67
N ASP A 273 13.18 -64.60 33.40
CA ASP A 273 13.33 -65.61 34.44
C ASP A 273 14.74 -65.53 35.06
N SER A 274 14.82 -65.61 36.40
CA SER A 274 16.10 -65.62 37.11
C SER A 274 16.87 -66.91 36.81
N PRO A 275 18.19 -66.85 36.52
CA PRO A 275 19.00 -68.04 36.28
C PRO A 275 18.88 -69.09 37.40
N LYS A 276 18.85 -70.37 37.04
CA LYS A 276 18.88 -71.43 38.05
C LYS A 276 20.31 -71.69 38.51
N ILE A 277 20.57 -71.49 39.80
CA ILE A 277 21.87 -71.76 40.43
C ILE A 277 21.67 -72.91 41.43
N ILE A 278 22.35 -74.04 41.22
CA ILE A 278 22.24 -75.22 42.10
C ILE A 278 22.70 -74.84 43.51
N GLY A 279 21.91 -75.22 44.52
CA GLY A 279 22.19 -74.92 45.93
C GLY A 279 21.73 -73.53 46.37
N TYR A 280 21.13 -72.72 45.49
CA TYR A 280 20.62 -71.39 45.81
C TYR A 280 19.18 -71.19 45.32
N THR A 281 18.44 -70.30 45.99
CA THR A 281 17.10 -69.83 45.59
C THR A 281 17.13 -68.31 45.41
N PRO A 282 16.70 -67.76 44.26
CA PRO A 282 16.65 -66.31 44.05
C PRO A 282 15.52 -65.66 44.86
N THR A 283 15.69 -64.40 45.25
CA THR A 283 14.64 -63.60 45.91
C THR A 283 13.44 -63.34 45.00
N LEU A 284 13.67 -63.30 43.69
CA LEU A 284 12.64 -63.18 42.66
C LEU A 284 12.85 -64.32 41.66
N GLU A 285 11.85 -65.18 41.47
CA GLU A 285 11.92 -66.25 40.45
C GLU A 285 11.98 -65.67 39.04
N SER A 286 11.39 -64.48 38.84
CA SER A 286 11.42 -63.75 37.59
C SER A 286 11.13 -62.27 37.81
N ILE A 287 11.63 -61.44 36.90
CA ILE A 287 11.23 -60.05 36.74
C ILE A 287 10.07 -60.04 35.75
N GLU A 288 8.92 -59.54 36.18
CA GLU A 288 7.69 -59.54 35.36
C GLU A 288 7.74 -58.50 34.24
N THR A 289 6.85 -58.66 33.26
CA THR A 289 6.77 -57.74 32.10
C THR A 289 6.47 -56.30 32.54
N ILE A 290 7.27 -55.36 32.07
CA ILE A 290 7.08 -53.92 32.34
C ILE A 290 6.48 -53.27 31.09
N ASN A 291 5.23 -52.84 31.18
CA ASN A 291 4.46 -52.27 30.06
C ASN A 291 4.45 -50.74 30.07
N ASN A 292 4.02 -50.15 28.95
CA ASN A 292 3.82 -48.71 28.76
C ASN A 292 5.10 -47.86 28.90
N ILE A 293 6.24 -48.43 28.50
CA ILE A 293 7.50 -47.70 28.43
C ILE A 293 7.47 -46.75 27.24
N ASP A 294 7.89 -45.51 27.48
CA ASP A 294 8.10 -44.48 26.48
C ASP A 294 9.46 -43.78 26.69
N GLY A 295 9.85 -42.93 25.73
CA GLY A 295 11.14 -42.23 25.78
C GLY A 295 11.32 -41.20 26.89
N SER A 296 10.33 -41.02 27.79
CA SER A 296 10.45 -40.17 28.99
C SER A 296 10.79 -40.95 30.26
N HIS A 297 10.72 -42.28 30.20
CA HIS A 297 11.07 -43.14 31.34
C HIS A 297 12.57 -43.05 31.65
N LYS A 298 12.90 -43.23 32.94
CA LYS A 298 14.27 -43.48 33.37
C LYS A 298 14.63 -44.94 33.13
N ASP A 299 15.92 -45.22 33.12
CA ASP A 299 16.42 -46.59 33.15
C ASP A 299 15.89 -47.34 34.37
N ILE A 300 15.66 -48.64 34.18
CA ILE A 300 15.10 -49.56 35.15
C ILE A 300 16.25 -50.46 35.60
N GLU A 301 16.56 -50.42 36.90
CA GLU A 301 17.58 -51.25 37.52
C GLU A 301 16.93 -52.13 38.58
N GLU A 302 17.11 -53.46 38.46
CA GLU A 302 16.59 -54.45 39.40
C GLU A 302 17.74 -55.31 39.93
N THR A 303 17.59 -55.84 41.14
CA THR A 303 18.58 -56.75 41.75
C THR A 303 17.92 -58.00 42.31
N VAL A 304 18.35 -59.16 41.82
CA VAL A 304 17.96 -60.48 42.32
C VAL A 304 19.07 -61.02 43.20
N VAL A 305 18.75 -61.32 44.47
CA VAL A 305 19.69 -61.88 45.42
C VAL A 305 19.49 -63.38 45.56
N TYR A 306 20.54 -64.18 45.46
CA TYR A 306 20.52 -65.63 45.64
C TYR A 306 20.87 -66.00 47.08
N LYS A 307 19.94 -66.69 47.74
CA LYS A 307 20.13 -67.22 49.10
C LYS A 307 20.52 -68.69 49.02
N ILE A 308 21.50 -69.10 49.80
CA ILE A 308 21.88 -70.51 49.91
C ILE A 308 20.71 -71.32 50.46
N ASN A 309 20.50 -72.52 49.92
CA ASN A 309 19.45 -73.42 50.38
C ASN A 309 19.88 -74.10 51.68
N ASP A 310 18.96 -74.21 52.64
CA ASP A 310 19.22 -74.97 53.86
C ASP A 310 19.37 -76.46 53.53
N GLU A 311 20.56 -77.02 53.72
CA GLU A 311 20.78 -78.46 53.61
C GLU A 311 20.56 -79.13 54.98
N LYS A 312 19.80 -80.22 54.98
CA LYS A 312 19.62 -81.07 56.17
C LYS A 312 20.32 -82.40 55.92
N ALA A 313 21.32 -82.70 56.75
CA ALA A 313 21.91 -84.03 56.80
C ALA A 313 21.15 -84.92 57.78
N GLN A 314 20.72 -86.10 57.34
CA GLN A 314 20.24 -87.15 58.22
C GLN A 314 21.41 -88.10 58.53
N VAL A 315 21.86 -88.11 59.78
CA VAL A 315 22.90 -89.05 60.23
C VAL A 315 22.21 -90.27 60.81
N THR A 316 22.38 -91.41 60.15
CA THR A 316 21.96 -92.71 60.67
C THR A 316 23.20 -93.40 61.22
N TYR A 317 23.21 -93.63 62.54
CA TYR A 317 24.27 -94.41 63.19
C TYR A 317 23.91 -95.89 63.10
N TYR A 318 24.84 -96.70 62.59
CA TYR A 318 24.73 -98.17 62.62
C TYR A 318 25.66 -98.70 63.71
N ASP A 319 25.10 -99.47 64.66
CA ASP A 319 25.90 -100.28 65.58
C ASP A 319 26.19 -101.64 64.92
N ASP A 320 27.40 -101.79 64.39
CA ASP A 320 27.88 -103.02 63.74
C ASP A 320 28.06 -104.21 64.71
N THR A 321 27.82 -104.00 66.01
CA THR A 321 27.91 -105.05 67.03
C THR A 321 26.59 -105.79 67.25
N THR A 322 25.42 -105.20 66.94
CA THR A 322 24.11 -105.79 67.30
C THR A 322 23.05 -105.86 66.18
N ARG A 323 23.24 -105.20 65.02
CA ARG A 323 22.32 -105.23 63.85
C ARG A 323 20.82 -105.07 64.18
N LYS A 324 20.44 -104.02 64.91
CA LYS A 324 19.05 -103.53 64.92
C LYS A 324 19.01 -102.04 64.62
N ASN A 325 17.99 -101.65 63.84
CA ASN A 325 17.71 -100.27 63.43
C ASN A 325 17.35 -99.36 64.60
#